data_AF-A0A124I4W6-F1
#
_entry.id   AF-A0A124I4W6-F1
#
_cell.length_a   1.000
_cell.length_b   1.000
_cell.length_c   1.000
_cell.angle_alpha   90.00
_cell.angle_beta   90.00
_cell.angle_gamma   90.00
#
_symmetry.space_group_name_H-M   'P 1'
#
loop_
_entity.id
_entity.type
_entity.pdbx_description
1 polymer ?
#
loop_
_entity_poly.entity_id
_entity_poly.type
_entity_poly.pdbx_seq_one_letter_code
_entity_poly.pdbx_strand_id
1 'polypeptide(L)'
;MALFTALAITVGLAVVLWPGPGPVRVTAYFPRTVGIYPGSDVRVLGVRIGEVRKITPEGGRVRVELEYDRGRKVPAGAQAAIVNSSVVSDRYVQLLPVYRKGAVLRDGDVIPESRTAVPVELDRIFDSLHTTADALGPNGANKKGSLSRLLGVSADNLRGQGKDLNQTVEDLSHAVTTLSDGRGDLFGTVRNLQVFTAALAADDTSVRSFDTDLADVAGQLAGERKDLAAALKYLAAALGDVSGFVKGNKKALTSDVRGLAKVTEVLVTQRRALEELLTVAPTGLSNLQNAYDPVAGTLDTRDNAQTPQDPSSLLCSILKTTGEDHDDCAGLKKLLGSLPDIPSAPASTGTVDKTLGGILGAPA
;
A
#
# COMPACT_ATOMS: atom_id res chain seq x y z
N MET A 1 -4.60 -82.01 -64.73
CA MET A 1 -4.02 -80.79 -64.13
C MET A 1 -4.50 -79.50 -64.77
N ALA A 2 -4.53 -79.38 -66.11
CA ALA A 2 -4.95 -78.15 -66.81
C ALA A 2 -6.37 -77.64 -66.46
N LEU A 3 -7.33 -78.54 -66.20
CA LEU A 3 -8.69 -78.16 -65.83
C LEU A 3 -8.78 -77.53 -64.42
N PHE A 4 -7.96 -78.04 -63.48
CA PHE A 4 -7.89 -77.52 -62.12
C PHE A 4 -7.22 -76.14 -62.06
N THR A 5 -6.18 -75.93 -62.86
CA THR A 5 -5.51 -74.62 -62.95
C THR A 5 -6.41 -73.57 -63.60
N ALA A 6 -7.17 -73.94 -64.65
CA ALA A 6 -8.14 -73.04 -65.28
C ALA A 6 -9.29 -72.66 -64.33
N LEU A 7 -9.79 -73.63 -63.54
CA LEU A 7 -10.81 -73.38 -62.52
C LEU A 7 -10.29 -72.47 -61.38
N ALA A 8 -9.05 -72.71 -60.92
CA ALA A 8 -8.45 -71.89 -59.88
C ALA A 8 -8.23 -70.43 -60.34
N ILE A 9 -7.80 -70.22 -61.59
CA ILE A 9 -7.61 -68.88 -62.16
C ILE A 9 -8.95 -68.17 -62.33
N THR A 10 -9.98 -68.86 -62.83
CA THR A 10 -11.32 -68.26 -63.01
C THR A 10 -11.99 -67.92 -61.69
N VAL A 11 -11.88 -68.76 -60.66
CA VAL A 11 -12.37 -68.45 -59.31
C VAL A 11 -11.56 -67.32 -58.68
N GLY A 12 -10.23 -67.31 -58.84
CA GLY A 12 -9.37 -66.22 -58.37
C GLY A 12 -9.73 -64.88 -59.01
N LEU A 13 -9.93 -64.85 -60.32
CA LEU A 13 -10.40 -63.67 -61.04
C LEU A 13 -11.80 -63.24 -60.61
N ALA A 14 -12.71 -64.19 -60.41
CA ALA A 14 -14.07 -63.89 -59.94
C ALA A 14 -14.08 -63.28 -58.54
N VAL A 15 -13.21 -63.75 -57.63
CA VAL A 15 -13.08 -63.20 -56.27
C VAL A 15 -12.45 -61.81 -56.27
N VAL A 16 -11.44 -61.57 -57.12
CA VAL A 16 -10.77 -60.27 -57.25
C VAL A 16 -11.65 -59.24 -57.95
N LEU A 17 -12.45 -59.66 -58.93
CA LEU A 17 -13.41 -58.81 -59.64
C LEU A 17 -14.75 -58.69 -58.91
N TRP A 18 -14.94 -59.41 -57.81
CA TRP A 18 -16.16 -59.28 -57.02
C TRP A 18 -16.21 -57.88 -56.42
N PRO A 19 -17.25 -57.07 -56.69
CA PRO A 19 -17.34 -55.73 -56.13
C PRO A 19 -17.35 -55.85 -54.61
N GLY A 20 -16.36 -55.20 -53.98
CA GLY A 20 -16.27 -55.12 -52.53
C GLY A 20 -17.55 -54.50 -51.93
N PRO A 21 -17.78 -54.68 -50.63
CA PRO A 21 -18.91 -54.04 -49.97
C PRO A 21 -18.87 -52.52 -50.22
N GLY A 22 -19.89 -51.97 -50.88
CA GLY A 22 -20.00 -50.52 -51.10
C GLY A 22 -19.98 -49.69 -49.80
N PRO A 23 -19.94 -48.35 -49.90
CA PRO A 23 -19.93 -47.51 -48.71
C PRO A 23 -21.25 -47.58 -47.94
N VAL A 24 -21.28 -47.00 -46.73
CA VAL A 24 -22.51 -46.79 -45.96
C VAL A 24 -22.94 -45.35 -46.14
N ARG A 25 -24.18 -45.14 -46.60
CA ARG A 25 -24.79 -43.83 -46.78
C ARG A 25 -25.85 -43.59 -45.72
N VAL A 26 -25.77 -42.45 -45.05
CA VAL A 26 -26.68 -42.07 -43.97
C VAL A 26 -27.18 -40.66 -44.23
N THR A 27 -28.46 -40.40 -44.00
CA THR A 27 -29.03 -39.05 -44.11
C THR A 27 -29.08 -38.41 -42.73
N ALA A 28 -28.53 -37.20 -42.57
CA ALA A 28 -28.66 -36.39 -41.36
C ALA A 28 -29.42 -35.09 -41.67
N TYR A 29 -30.38 -34.74 -40.81
CA TYR A 29 -31.11 -33.47 -40.93
C TYR A 29 -30.53 -32.45 -39.96
N PHE A 30 -30.14 -31.28 -40.44
CA PHE A 30 -29.67 -30.17 -39.62
C PHE A 30 -30.60 -28.97 -39.76
N PRO A 31 -30.75 -28.11 -38.75
CA PRO A 31 -31.48 -26.84 -38.91
C PRO A 31 -30.78 -25.91 -39.91
N ARG A 32 -29.44 -25.96 -39.97
CA ARG A 32 -28.57 -25.11 -40.81
C ARG A 32 -27.27 -25.87 -41.13
N THR A 33 -26.64 -25.58 -42.27
CA THR A 33 -25.38 -26.22 -42.70
C THR A 33 -24.30 -25.20 -43.07
N VAL A 34 -24.13 -24.17 -42.24
CA VAL A 34 -23.15 -23.11 -42.48
C VAL A 34 -21.72 -23.67 -42.33
N GLY A 35 -20.91 -23.52 -43.37
CA GLY A 35 -19.50 -23.88 -43.39
C GLY A 35 -19.18 -25.36 -43.67
N ILE A 36 -20.16 -26.16 -44.12
CA ILE A 36 -19.93 -27.50 -44.68
C ILE A 36 -20.37 -27.55 -46.14
N TYR A 37 -19.71 -28.37 -46.95
CA TYR A 37 -19.93 -28.49 -48.39
C TYR A 37 -19.87 -29.97 -48.81
N PRO A 38 -20.38 -30.33 -50.01
CA PRO A 38 -20.03 -31.62 -50.61
C PRO A 38 -18.51 -31.80 -50.66
N GLY A 39 -18.02 -32.93 -50.16
CA GLY A 39 -16.60 -33.23 -49.97
C GLY A 39 -16.06 -32.90 -48.56
N SER A 40 -16.81 -32.18 -47.71
CA SER A 40 -16.41 -31.96 -46.31
C SER A 40 -16.28 -33.28 -45.55
N ASP A 41 -15.30 -33.35 -44.65
CA ASP A 41 -15.01 -34.58 -43.92
C ASP A 41 -16.17 -35.03 -43.01
N VAL A 42 -16.35 -36.34 -42.93
CA VAL A 42 -17.11 -37.00 -41.87
C VAL A 42 -16.12 -37.70 -40.94
N ARG A 43 -16.20 -37.41 -39.64
CA ARG A 43 -15.20 -37.82 -38.65
C ARG A 43 -15.81 -38.52 -37.44
N VAL A 44 -15.04 -39.40 -36.81
CA VAL A 44 -15.32 -39.99 -35.48
C VAL A 44 -14.12 -39.69 -34.59
N LEU A 45 -14.33 -38.99 -33.48
CA LEU A 45 -13.26 -38.50 -32.58
C LEU A 45 -12.15 -37.73 -33.35
N GLY A 46 -12.53 -36.89 -34.31
CA GLY A 46 -11.59 -36.12 -35.13
C GLY A 46 -10.86 -36.91 -36.22
N VAL A 47 -11.06 -38.23 -36.33
CA VAL A 47 -10.47 -39.05 -37.40
C VAL A 47 -11.44 -39.14 -38.57
N ARG A 48 -10.98 -38.79 -39.78
CA ARG A 48 -11.77 -38.90 -41.02
C ARG A 48 -12.11 -40.37 -41.30
N ILE A 49 -13.40 -40.63 -41.50
CA ILE A 49 -13.94 -41.94 -41.89
C ILE A 49 -14.76 -41.90 -43.19
N GLY A 50 -15.06 -40.70 -43.67
CA GLY A 50 -15.94 -40.49 -44.82
C GLY A 50 -16.03 -39.02 -45.21
N GLU A 51 -17.09 -38.67 -45.92
CA GLU A 51 -17.34 -37.33 -46.45
C GLU A 51 -18.83 -37.04 -46.63
N VAL A 52 -19.16 -35.76 -46.76
CA VAL A 52 -20.48 -35.25 -47.13
C VAL A 52 -20.64 -35.42 -48.64
N ARG A 53 -21.67 -36.15 -49.08
CA ARG A 53 -21.95 -36.36 -50.51
C ARG A 53 -22.81 -35.26 -51.10
N LYS A 54 -23.86 -34.87 -50.39
CA LYS A 54 -24.85 -33.93 -50.90
C LYS A 54 -25.51 -33.15 -49.78
N ILE A 55 -25.81 -31.89 -50.05
CA ILE A 55 -26.55 -31.00 -49.17
C ILE A 55 -27.76 -30.51 -49.94
N THR A 56 -28.96 -30.76 -49.43
CA THR A 56 -30.23 -30.38 -50.06
C THR A 56 -31.05 -29.57 -49.05
N PRO A 57 -31.26 -28.26 -49.28
CA PRO A 57 -32.18 -27.48 -48.48
C PRO A 57 -33.62 -28.00 -48.62
N GLU A 58 -34.31 -28.21 -47.50
CA GLU A 58 -35.71 -28.66 -47.43
C GLU A 58 -36.55 -27.64 -46.64
N GLY A 59 -36.45 -26.37 -47.01
CA GLY A 59 -37.17 -25.28 -46.33
C GLY A 59 -36.62 -25.03 -44.92
N GLY A 60 -37.35 -25.45 -43.89
CA GLY A 60 -37.01 -25.19 -42.48
C GLY A 60 -35.84 -26.02 -41.93
N ARG A 61 -35.30 -26.95 -42.73
CA ARG A 61 -34.16 -27.82 -42.38
C ARG A 61 -33.33 -28.12 -43.62
N VAL A 62 -32.18 -28.75 -43.42
CA VAL A 62 -31.27 -29.16 -44.49
C VAL A 62 -31.01 -30.66 -44.39
N ARG A 63 -31.23 -31.36 -45.50
CA ARG A 63 -30.89 -32.77 -45.66
C ARG A 63 -29.44 -32.92 -46.10
N VAL A 64 -28.64 -33.62 -45.30
CA VAL A 64 -27.22 -33.88 -45.57
C VAL A 64 -27.02 -35.37 -45.76
N GLU A 65 -26.55 -35.77 -46.93
CA GLU A 65 -26.16 -37.15 -47.23
C GLU A 65 -24.69 -37.35 -46.85
N LEU A 66 -24.45 -38.23 -45.89
CA LEU A 66 -23.13 -38.62 -45.40
C LEU A 66 -22.77 -39.97 -46.00
N GLU A 67 -21.51 -40.16 -46.35
CA GLU A 67 -20.99 -41.44 -46.81
C GLU A 67 -19.69 -41.78 -46.08
N TYR A 68 -19.56 -43.02 -45.59
CA TYR A 68 -18.34 -43.49 -44.94
C TYR A 68 -18.04 -44.97 -45.26
N ASP A 69 -16.80 -45.37 -45.02
CA ASP A 69 -16.33 -46.74 -45.27
C ASP A 69 -17.10 -47.76 -44.43
N ARG A 70 -17.61 -48.82 -45.07
CA ARG A 70 -18.38 -49.90 -44.42
C ARG A 70 -17.59 -50.67 -43.36
N GLY A 71 -16.26 -50.62 -43.38
CA GLY A 71 -15.40 -51.14 -42.31
C GLY A 71 -15.46 -50.34 -41.00
N ARG A 72 -16.04 -49.12 -41.02
CA ARG A 72 -16.14 -48.23 -39.85
C ARG A 72 -17.51 -48.37 -39.17
N LYS A 73 -17.50 -48.82 -37.91
CA LYS A 73 -18.71 -49.00 -37.12
C LYS A 73 -19.11 -47.68 -36.46
N VAL A 74 -20.35 -47.24 -36.69
CA VAL A 74 -20.99 -46.09 -36.03
C VAL A 74 -22.26 -46.59 -35.33
N PRO A 75 -22.53 -46.23 -34.06
CA PRO A 75 -23.73 -46.69 -33.35
C PRO A 75 -25.02 -46.28 -34.08
N ALA A 76 -26.05 -47.14 -34.11
CA ALA A 76 -27.39 -46.79 -34.65
C ALA A 76 -27.99 -45.55 -33.95
N GLY A 77 -27.64 -45.38 -32.67
CA GLY A 77 -27.99 -44.24 -31.84
C GLY A 77 -27.19 -42.95 -32.10
N ALA A 78 -26.30 -42.91 -33.09
CA ALA A 78 -25.37 -41.80 -33.24
C ALA A 78 -26.05 -40.44 -33.49
N GLN A 79 -25.37 -39.41 -32.99
CA GLN A 79 -25.62 -38.00 -33.22
C GLN A 79 -24.62 -37.47 -34.26
N ALA A 80 -25.00 -36.40 -34.93
CA ALA A 80 -24.14 -35.72 -35.90
C ALA A 80 -24.00 -34.23 -35.52
N ALA A 81 -22.77 -33.79 -35.28
CA ALA A 81 -22.49 -32.39 -34.96
C ALA A 81 -21.65 -31.76 -36.07
N ILE A 82 -22.02 -30.57 -36.54
CA ILE A 82 -21.11 -29.77 -37.36
C ILE A 82 -20.10 -29.12 -36.40
N VAL A 83 -18.81 -29.34 -36.63
CA VAL A 83 -17.73 -28.85 -35.76
C VAL A 83 -16.75 -28.02 -36.58
N ASN A 84 -16.30 -26.91 -36.00
CA ASN A 84 -15.26 -26.07 -36.58
C ASN A 84 -13.88 -26.72 -36.39
N SER A 85 -13.12 -26.87 -37.49
CA SER A 85 -11.71 -27.29 -37.38
C SER A 85 -10.81 -26.11 -37.01
N SER A 86 -11.19 -24.88 -37.38
CA SER A 86 -10.55 -23.61 -36.99
C SER A 86 -11.53 -22.44 -37.23
N VAL A 87 -11.14 -21.21 -36.91
CA VAL A 87 -11.95 -20.00 -37.16
C VAL A 87 -12.11 -19.70 -38.67
N VAL A 88 -11.16 -20.13 -39.50
CA VAL A 88 -11.07 -19.78 -40.94
C VAL A 88 -11.24 -21.00 -41.85
N SER A 89 -11.15 -22.22 -41.33
CA SER A 89 -11.21 -23.45 -42.11
C SER A 89 -12.63 -23.98 -42.29
N ASP A 90 -12.79 -24.83 -43.31
CA ASP A 90 -13.99 -25.62 -43.52
C ASP A 90 -14.36 -26.43 -42.25
N ARG A 91 -15.66 -26.53 -42.01
CA ARG A 91 -16.21 -27.34 -40.93
C ARG A 91 -16.36 -28.79 -41.41
N TYR A 92 -16.48 -29.70 -40.45
CA TYR A 92 -16.67 -31.11 -40.71
C TYR A 92 -17.86 -31.65 -39.92
N VAL A 93 -18.38 -32.80 -40.34
CA VAL A 93 -19.46 -33.50 -39.61
C VAL A 93 -18.83 -34.55 -38.69
N GLN A 94 -19.11 -34.43 -37.39
CA GLN A 94 -18.62 -35.30 -36.34
C GLN A 94 -19.72 -36.26 -35.91
N LEU A 95 -19.52 -37.57 -36.12
CA LEU A 95 -20.41 -38.63 -35.64
C LEU A 95 -20.01 -39.06 -34.23
N LEU A 96 -20.98 -39.13 -33.33
CA LEU A 96 -20.79 -39.32 -31.89
C LEU A 96 -21.90 -40.22 -31.32
N PRO A 97 -21.68 -40.98 -30.24
CA PRO A 97 -20.39 -41.31 -29.65
C PRO A 97 -19.62 -42.34 -30.51
N VAL A 98 -18.37 -42.62 -30.15
CA VAL A 98 -17.61 -43.73 -30.75
C VAL A 98 -18.31 -45.06 -30.49
N TYR A 99 -18.26 -45.96 -31.48
CA TYR A 99 -18.83 -47.30 -31.33
C TYR A 99 -18.08 -48.13 -30.28
N ARG A 100 -18.83 -48.69 -29.33
CA ARG A 100 -18.33 -49.64 -28.33
C ARG A 100 -18.95 -51.02 -28.48
N LYS A 101 -20.29 -51.08 -28.53
CA LYS A 101 -21.08 -52.32 -28.68
C LYS A 101 -22.50 -51.99 -29.17
N GLY A 102 -23.21 -52.99 -29.68
CA GLY A 102 -24.64 -52.88 -30.03
C GLY A 102 -24.91 -52.70 -31.52
N ALA A 103 -26.09 -52.18 -31.85
CA ALA A 103 -26.49 -51.96 -33.24
C ALA A 103 -25.69 -50.82 -33.88
N VAL A 104 -25.39 -50.97 -35.18
CA VAL A 104 -24.69 -49.98 -36.00
C VAL A 104 -25.63 -49.33 -37.00
N LEU A 105 -25.34 -48.09 -37.41
CA LEU A 105 -26.01 -47.45 -38.54
C LEU A 105 -25.82 -48.29 -39.80
N ARG A 106 -26.90 -48.46 -40.54
CA ARG A 106 -26.98 -49.18 -41.81
C ARG A 106 -27.09 -48.19 -42.96
N ASP A 107 -26.86 -48.71 -44.15
CA ASP A 107 -27.09 -47.95 -45.39
C ASP A 107 -28.57 -47.55 -45.48
N GLY A 108 -28.82 -46.26 -45.73
CA GLY A 108 -30.16 -45.67 -45.78
C GLY A 108 -30.70 -45.15 -44.44
N ASP A 109 -29.98 -45.35 -43.33
CA ASP A 109 -30.45 -44.87 -42.03
C ASP A 109 -30.53 -43.34 -41.96
N VAL A 110 -31.37 -42.85 -41.04
CA VAL A 110 -31.64 -41.43 -40.85
C VAL A 110 -31.28 -40.98 -39.43
N ILE A 111 -30.45 -39.94 -39.35
CA ILE A 111 -30.20 -39.16 -38.13
C ILE A 111 -31.18 -37.98 -38.12
N PRO A 112 -32.19 -37.98 -37.24
CA PRO A 112 -33.18 -36.91 -37.16
C PRO A 112 -32.54 -35.63 -36.60
N GLU A 113 -33.17 -34.49 -36.86
CA GLU A 113 -32.70 -33.18 -36.42
C GLU A 113 -32.50 -33.08 -34.90
N SER A 114 -33.34 -33.75 -34.11
CA SER A 114 -33.22 -33.83 -32.64
C SER A 114 -31.93 -34.49 -32.15
N ARG A 115 -31.21 -35.21 -33.01
CA ARG A 115 -29.90 -35.82 -32.75
C ARG A 115 -28.77 -35.11 -33.51
N THR A 116 -29.01 -33.90 -33.97
CA THR A 116 -27.99 -33.09 -34.63
C THR A 116 -27.68 -31.81 -33.87
N ALA A 117 -26.45 -31.32 -34.04
CA ALA A 117 -26.01 -30.07 -33.43
C ALA A 117 -25.27 -29.22 -34.46
N VAL A 118 -25.49 -27.90 -34.39
CA VAL A 118 -24.78 -26.90 -35.18
C VAL A 118 -24.03 -25.96 -34.23
N PRO A 119 -22.86 -25.41 -34.63
CA PRO A 119 -22.14 -24.46 -33.81
C PRO A 119 -22.99 -23.22 -33.49
N VAL A 120 -22.72 -22.60 -32.34
CA VAL A 120 -23.23 -21.26 -32.06
C VAL A 120 -22.49 -20.29 -32.98
N GLU A 121 -23.26 -19.48 -33.72
CA GLU A 121 -22.71 -18.45 -34.61
C GLU A 121 -22.28 -17.23 -33.80
N LEU A 122 -21.26 -16.52 -34.28
CA LEU A 122 -20.71 -15.34 -33.60
C LEU A 122 -21.77 -14.25 -33.44
N ASP A 123 -22.68 -14.14 -34.40
CA ASP A 123 -23.82 -13.24 -34.40
C ASP A 123 -24.72 -13.48 -33.19
N ARG A 124 -25.01 -14.75 -32.84
CA ARG A 124 -25.77 -15.08 -31.62
C ARG A 124 -25.04 -14.69 -30.34
N ILE A 125 -23.71 -14.78 -30.34
CA ILE A 125 -22.91 -14.35 -29.19
C ILE A 125 -23.03 -12.84 -29.05
N PHE A 126 -22.86 -12.09 -30.13
CA PHE A 126 -23.03 -10.63 -30.12
C PHE A 126 -24.45 -10.20 -29.78
N ASP A 127 -25.47 -10.85 -30.31
CA ASP A 127 -26.87 -10.58 -29.96
C ASP A 127 -27.14 -10.85 -28.48
N SER A 128 -26.58 -11.93 -27.93
CA SER A 128 -26.73 -12.25 -26.50
C SER A 128 -26.00 -11.22 -25.63
N LEU A 129 -24.80 -10.80 -26.03
CA LEU A 129 -24.04 -9.75 -25.35
C LEU A 129 -24.76 -8.41 -25.43
N HIS A 130 -25.31 -8.05 -26.60
CA HIS A 130 -26.06 -6.82 -26.80
C HIS A 130 -27.35 -6.83 -25.98
N THR A 131 -28.12 -7.91 -26.01
CA THR A 131 -29.34 -8.08 -25.18
C THR A 131 -29.02 -7.93 -23.70
N THR A 132 -27.90 -8.51 -23.25
CA THR A 132 -27.45 -8.41 -21.85
C THR A 132 -27.02 -6.98 -21.52
N ALA A 133 -26.25 -6.33 -22.40
CA ALA A 133 -25.81 -4.95 -22.24
C ALA A 133 -26.99 -3.98 -22.20
N ASP A 134 -27.98 -4.17 -23.07
CA ASP A 134 -29.21 -3.39 -23.08
C ASP A 134 -30.01 -3.61 -21.81
N ALA A 135 -30.17 -4.86 -21.37
CA ALA A 135 -30.88 -5.19 -20.14
C ALA A 135 -30.22 -4.55 -18.90
N LEU A 136 -28.90 -4.51 -18.83
CA LEU A 136 -28.13 -3.89 -17.75
C LEU A 136 -28.00 -2.35 -17.89
N GLY A 137 -28.20 -1.84 -19.10
CA GLY A 137 -28.12 -0.43 -19.42
C GLY A 137 -29.24 0.41 -18.81
N PRO A 138 -29.11 1.76 -18.86
CA PRO A 138 -30.07 2.69 -18.26
C PRO A 138 -31.46 2.66 -18.93
N ASN A 139 -31.59 2.00 -20.08
CA ASN A 139 -32.83 1.88 -20.83
C ASN A 139 -33.48 0.49 -20.75
N GLY A 140 -32.80 -0.51 -20.16
CA GLY A 140 -33.30 -1.88 -20.07
C GLY A 140 -33.92 -2.23 -18.71
N ALA A 141 -33.92 -3.52 -18.39
CA ALA A 141 -34.49 -4.06 -17.16
C ALA A 141 -33.89 -3.43 -15.88
N ASN A 142 -32.63 -3.00 -15.95
CA ASN A 142 -31.91 -2.36 -14.86
C ASN A 142 -32.11 -0.84 -14.78
N LYS A 143 -32.98 -0.23 -15.60
CA LYS A 143 -33.27 1.22 -15.60
C LYS A 143 -33.54 1.82 -14.22
N LYS A 144 -34.16 1.05 -13.31
CA LYS A 144 -34.41 1.43 -11.91
C LYS A 144 -33.61 0.60 -10.89
N GLY A 145 -32.70 -0.24 -11.36
CA GLY A 145 -31.90 -1.13 -10.53
C GLY A 145 -30.72 -0.43 -9.86
N SER A 146 -30.01 -1.17 -9.02
CA SER A 146 -28.91 -0.68 -8.18
C SER A 146 -27.80 0.00 -8.99
N LEU A 147 -27.37 -0.61 -10.10
CA LEU A 147 -26.29 -0.06 -10.93
C LEU A 147 -26.68 1.26 -11.61
N SER A 148 -27.87 1.38 -12.18
CA SER A 148 -28.31 2.66 -12.78
C SER A 148 -28.52 3.75 -11.73
N ARG A 149 -29.01 3.39 -10.52
CA ARG A 149 -29.10 4.34 -9.40
C ARG A 149 -27.73 4.77 -8.91
N LEU A 150 -26.77 3.85 -8.77
CA LEU A 150 -25.40 4.18 -8.38
C LEU A 150 -24.78 5.17 -9.37
N LEU A 151 -24.85 4.87 -10.67
CA LEU A 151 -24.31 5.75 -11.71
C LEU A 151 -25.02 7.11 -11.73
N GLY A 152 -26.36 7.13 -11.58
CA GLY A 152 -27.14 8.36 -11.49
C GLY A 152 -26.78 9.21 -10.27
N VAL A 153 -26.74 8.62 -9.09
CA VAL A 153 -26.39 9.30 -7.83
C VAL A 153 -24.95 9.79 -7.86
N SER A 154 -24.01 8.99 -8.36
CA SER A 154 -22.61 9.41 -8.53
C SER A 154 -22.49 10.57 -9.50
N ALA A 155 -23.19 10.51 -10.64
CA ALA A 155 -23.21 11.61 -11.61
C ALA A 155 -23.84 12.87 -11.02
N ASP A 156 -24.95 12.76 -10.30
CA ASP A 156 -25.62 13.90 -9.66
C ASP A 156 -24.79 14.52 -8.53
N ASN A 157 -24.11 13.69 -7.74
CA ASN A 157 -23.21 14.16 -6.67
C ASN A 157 -21.95 14.84 -7.21
N LEU A 158 -21.46 14.44 -8.38
CA LEU A 158 -20.26 15.02 -9.00
C LEU A 158 -20.56 16.19 -9.94
N ARG A 159 -21.80 16.30 -10.44
CA ARG A 159 -22.20 17.36 -11.37
C ARG A 159 -22.15 18.71 -10.69
N GLY A 160 -21.34 19.62 -11.24
CA GLY A 160 -21.18 20.97 -10.71
C GLY A 160 -20.18 21.10 -9.55
N GLN A 161 -19.70 20.00 -8.98
CA GLN A 161 -18.71 20.01 -7.88
C GLN A 161 -17.25 20.18 -8.35
N GLY A 162 -17.03 20.40 -9.65
CA GLY A 162 -15.67 20.48 -10.22
C GLY A 162 -14.80 21.58 -9.60
N LYS A 163 -15.39 22.73 -9.25
CA LYS A 163 -14.68 23.81 -8.56
C LYS A 163 -14.29 23.42 -7.14
N ASP A 164 -15.22 22.82 -6.40
CA ASP A 164 -14.97 22.43 -5.00
C ASP A 164 -13.96 21.28 -4.91
N LEU A 165 -13.98 20.35 -5.87
CA LEU A 165 -12.96 19.30 -6.00
C LEU A 165 -11.59 19.89 -6.35
N ASN A 166 -11.52 20.83 -7.30
CA ASN A 166 -10.27 21.52 -7.64
C ASN A 166 -9.72 22.31 -6.45
N GLN A 167 -10.57 23.04 -5.73
CA GLN A 167 -10.20 23.75 -4.51
C GLN A 167 -9.70 22.79 -3.43
N THR A 168 -10.37 21.64 -3.24
CA THR A 168 -9.93 20.61 -2.28
C THR A 168 -8.53 20.08 -2.61
N VAL A 169 -8.24 19.86 -3.91
CA VAL A 169 -6.91 19.43 -4.36
C VAL A 169 -5.87 20.53 -4.12
N GLU A 170 -6.19 21.79 -4.41
CA GLU A 170 -5.31 22.93 -4.14
C GLU A 170 -5.06 23.09 -2.63
N ASP A 171 -6.10 23.05 -1.80
CA ASP A 171 -6.01 23.16 -0.35
C ASP A 171 -5.20 22.01 0.26
N LEU A 172 -5.41 20.79 -0.23
CA LEU A 172 -4.63 19.62 0.18
C LEU A 172 -3.17 19.77 -0.24
N SER A 173 -2.91 20.27 -1.45
CA SER A 173 -1.55 20.55 -1.92
C SER A 173 -0.90 21.62 -1.04
N HIS A 174 -1.60 22.70 -0.72
CA HIS A 174 -1.11 23.75 0.18
C HIS A 174 -0.86 23.23 1.59
N ALA A 175 -1.74 22.37 2.12
CA ALA A 175 -1.56 21.74 3.41
C ALA A 175 -0.33 20.82 3.42
N VAL A 176 -0.16 19.99 2.38
CA VAL A 176 0.99 19.09 2.22
C VAL A 176 2.28 19.88 2.03
N THR A 177 2.28 20.97 1.26
CA THR A 177 3.45 21.84 1.09
C THR A 177 3.81 22.55 2.40
N THR A 178 2.84 23.18 3.07
CA THR A 178 3.05 23.84 4.38
C THR A 178 3.60 22.86 5.43
N LEU A 179 3.09 21.64 5.39
CA LEU A 179 3.51 20.57 6.26
C LEU A 179 4.90 20.04 5.87
N SER A 180 5.22 19.91 4.58
CA SER A 180 6.54 19.46 4.10
C SER A 180 7.63 20.51 4.36
N ASP A 181 7.31 21.79 4.22
CA ASP A 181 8.18 22.91 4.57
C ASP A 181 8.48 22.97 6.08
N GLY A 182 7.63 22.37 6.91
CA GLY A 182 7.84 22.19 8.36
C GLY A 182 8.49 20.86 8.78
N ARG A 183 8.80 19.96 7.84
CA ARG A 183 9.21 18.56 8.11
C ARG A 183 10.60 18.20 7.57
N GLY A 184 11.63 18.94 7.98
CA GLY A 184 13.00 18.43 7.85
C GLY A 184 13.21 17.07 8.57
N ASP A 185 12.36 16.73 9.56
CA ASP A 185 12.61 15.65 10.52
C ASP A 185 11.49 14.59 10.66
N LEU A 186 10.37 14.72 9.93
CA LEU A 186 9.17 13.87 10.14
C LEU A 186 9.04 12.67 9.16
N PHE A 187 9.89 12.63 8.13
CA PHE A 187 9.85 11.60 7.08
C PHE A 187 10.42 10.23 7.51
N GLY A 188 11.02 10.15 8.71
CA GLY A 188 11.47 8.88 9.30
C GLY A 188 10.31 7.98 9.78
N THR A 189 9.17 8.56 10.15
CA THR A 189 8.05 7.82 10.78
C THR A 189 7.08 7.21 9.76
N VAL A 190 7.00 7.78 8.55
CA VAL A 190 6.04 7.37 7.51
C VAL A 190 6.43 6.04 6.83
N ARG A 191 7.73 5.70 6.78
CA ARG A 191 8.20 4.43 6.18
C ARG A 191 7.73 3.18 6.93
N ASN A 192 7.46 3.28 8.24
CA ASN A 192 7.03 2.13 9.03
C ASN A 192 5.51 1.86 8.90
N LEU A 193 4.71 2.86 8.54
CA LEU A 193 3.27 2.68 8.36
C LEU A 193 2.94 1.98 7.03
N GLN A 194 3.79 2.16 6.00
CA GLN A 194 3.65 1.55 4.68
C GLN A 194 3.88 0.03 4.68
N VAL A 195 4.64 -0.48 5.67
CA VAL A 195 4.85 -1.93 5.90
C VAL A 195 3.63 -2.58 6.56
N PHE A 196 2.84 -1.81 7.31
CA PHE A 196 1.63 -2.30 8.00
C PHE A 196 0.41 -2.38 7.06
N THR A 197 0.25 -1.42 6.15
CA THR A 197 -0.85 -1.43 5.15
C THR A 197 -0.66 -2.46 4.05
N ALA A 198 0.57 -2.87 3.74
CA ALA A 198 0.87 -3.90 2.74
C ALA A 198 0.48 -5.31 3.20
N ALA A 199 0.41 -5.56 4.51
CA ALA A 199 0.05 -6.87 5.08
C ALA A 199 -1.47 -7.12 5.12
N LEU A 200 -2.30 -6.07 5.00
CA LEU A 200 -3.75 -6.15 5.09
C LEU A 200 -4.45 -6.38 3.73
N ALA A 201 -3.68 -6.37 2.63
CA ALA A 201 -4.19 -6.36 1.25
C ALA A 201 -4.31 -7.76 0.59
N ALA A 202 -4.26 -8.85 1.36
CA ALA A 202 -4.22 -10.21 0.80
C ALA A 202 -5.26 -11.14 1.45
N ASP A 203 -6.53 -11.05 1.04
CA ASP A 203 -7.46 -12.20 1.14
C ASP A 203 -8.68 -12.08 0.18
N ASP A 204 -8.86 -13.07 -0.70
CA ASP A 204 -9.89 -13.14 -1.75
C ASP A 204 -11.30 -13.49 -1.22
N THR A 205 -11.43 -13.91 0.04
CA THR A 205 -12.74 -14.12 0.69
C THR A 205 -13.43 -12.79 1.02
N SER A 206 -12.64 -11.71 1.08
CA SER A 206 -13.06 -10.35 1.42
C SER A 206 -13.93 -9.69 0.35
N VAL A 207 -13.87 -10.13 -0.92
CA VAL A 207 -14.60 -9.45 -2.01
C VAL A 207 -16.13 -9.65 -1.90
N ARG A 208 -16.58 -10.81 -1.43
CA ARG A 208 -18.01 -11.10 -1.25
C ARG A 208 -18.59 -10.54 0.05
N SER A 209 -17.81 -10.48 1.12
CA SER A 209 -18.22 -9.79 2.35
C SER A 209 -18.21 -8.28 2.14
N PHE A 210 -17.20 -7.74 1.46
CA PHE A 210 -17.11 -6.32 1.10
C PHE A 210 -18.32 -5.82 0.31
N ASP A 211 -18.84 -6.57 -0.66
CA ASP A 211 -20.06 -6.16 -1.40
C ASP A 211 -21.31 -6.09 -0.51
N THR A 212 -21.40 -6.96 0.50
CA THR A 212 -22.53 -7.01 1.45
C THR A 212 -22.39 -5.90 2.50
N ASP A 213 -21.20 -5.78 3.08
CA ASP A 213 -20.86 -4.75 4.05
C ASP A 213 -20.93 -3.35 3.43
N LEU A 214 -20.58 -3.21 2.15
CA LEU A 214 -20.69 -1.94 1.41
C LEU A 214 -22.15 -1.56 1.15
N ALA A 215 -23.04 -2.52 0.92
CA ALA A 215 -24.47 -2.27 0.76
C ALA A 215 -25.12 -1.84 2.07
N ASP A 216 -24.76 -2.48 3.19
CA ASP A 216 -25.25 -2.13 4.53
C ASP A 216 -24.70 -0.78 5.01
N VAL A 217 -23.39 -0.55 4.82
CA VAL A 217 -22.76 0.75 5.09
C VAL A 217 -23.34 1.84 4.20
N ALA A 218 -23.60 1.59 2.91
CA ALA A 218 -24.24 2.57 2.03
C ALA A 218 -25.67 2.89 2.47
N GLY A 219 -26.43 1.89 2.96
CA GLY A 219 -27.76 2.09 3.52
C GLY A 219 -27.73 2.91 4.81
N GLN A 220 -26.78 2.61 5.69
CA GLN A 220 -26.61 3.30 6.98
C GLN A 220 -26.08 4.72 6.79
N LEU A 221 -25.11 4.92 5.88
CA LEU A 221 -24.57 6.22 5.49
C LEU A 221 -25.59 7.09 4.75
N ALA A 222 -26.49 6.48 3.96
CA ALA A 222 -27.62 7.21 3.36
C ALA A 222 -28.65 7.64 4.41
N GLY A 223 -28.88 6.83 5.45
CA GLY A 223 -29.72 7.16 6.61
C GLY A 223 -29.12 8.26 7.48
N GLU A 224 -27.81 8.24 7.68
CA GLU A 224 -27.06 9.18 8.54
C GLU A 224 -26.49 10.38 7.77
N ARG A 225 -26.85 10.56 6.49
CA ARG A 225 -26.35 11.66 5.64
C ARG A 225 -26.49 13.04 6.30
N LYS A 226 -27.55 13.24 7.08
CA LYS A 226 -27.79 14.49 7.82
C LYS A 226 -26.84 14.66 9.01
N ASP A 227 -26.56 13.58 9.72
CA ASP A 227 -25.68 13.57 10.89
C ASP A 227 -24.21 13.69 10.49
N LEU A 228 -23.81 13.06 9.38
CA LEU A 228 -22.48 13.25 8.79
C LEU A 228 -22.29 14.69 8.29
N ALA A 229 -23.29 15.25 7.60
CA ALA A 229 -23.23 16.65 7.15
C ALA A 229 -23.16 17.62 8.35
N ALA A 230 -23.86 17.32 9.44
CA ALA A 230 -23.77 18.09 10.68
C ALA A 230 -22.39 17.95 11.33
N ALA A 231 -21.85 16.74 11.47
CA ALA A 231 -20.53 16.49 12.03
C ALA A 231 -19.42 17.19 11.24
N LEU A 232 -19.47 17.14 9.90
CA LEU A 232 -18.52 17.84 9.04
C LEU A 232 -18.64 19.36 9.17
N LYS A 233 -19.86 19.89 9.32
CA LYS A 233 -20.09 21.32 9.59
C LYS A 233 -19.53 21.74 10.95
N TYR A 234 -19.71 20.93 11.99
CA TYR A 234 -19.14 21.20 13.32
C TYR A 234 -17.62 21.11 13.32
N LEU A 235 -17.05 20.16 12.59
CA LEU A 235 -15.60 20.05 12.41
C LEU A 235 -15.04 21.27 11.68
N ALA A 236 -15.67 21.70 10.59
CA ALA A 236 -15.25 22.89 9.85
C ALA A 236 -15.34 24.16 10.73
N ALA A 237 -16.38 24.29 11.55
CA ALA A 237 -16.50 25.36 12.53
C ALA A 237 -15.38 25.30 13.58
N ALA A 238 -15.13 24.13 14.17
CA ALA A 238 -14.07 23.95 15.18
C ALA A 238 -12.67 24.22 14.60
N LEU A 239 -12.40 23.78 13.37
CA LEU A 239 -11.14 24.09 12.67
C LEU A 239 -11.03 25.58 12.35
N GLY A 240 -12.15 26.24 12.00
CA GLY A 240 -12.24 27.69 11.85
C GLY A 240 -11.93 28.44 13.15
N ASP A 241 -12.47 27.97 14.28
CA ASP A 241 -12.24 28.54 15.60
C ASP A 241 -10.78 28.37 16.04
N VAL A 242 -10.18 27.19 15.83
CA VAL A 242 -8.76 26.93 16.10
C VAL A 242 -7.87 27.81 15.20
N SER A 243 -8.17 27.89 13.90
CA SER A 243 -7.45 28.76 12.97
C SER A 243 -7.55 30.23 13.37
N GLY A 244 -8.74 30.68 13.76
CA GLY A 244 -8.99 32.03 14.28
C GLY A 244 -8.22 32.31 15.57
N PHE A 245 -8.24 31.37 16.51
CA PHE A 245 -7.48 31.45 17.77
C PHE A 245 -5.97 31.53 17.51
N VAL A 246 -5.42 30.66 16.65
CA VAL A 246 -4.00 30.67 16.30
C VAL A 246 -3.63 31.96 15.57
N LYS A 247 -4.46 32.44 14.63
CA LYS A 247 -4.20 33.69 13.90
C LYS A 247 -4.25 34.90 14.83
N GLY A 248 -5.20 34.94 15.76
CA GLY A 248 -5.35 36.00 16.77
C GLY A 248 -4.20 36.02 17.77
N ASN A 249 -3.72 34.84 18.18
CA ASN A 249 -2.67 34.69 19.19
C ASN A 249 -1.27 34.44 18.62
N LYS A 250 -1.11 34.45 17.28
CA LYS A 250 0.16 34.16 16.59
C LYS A 250 1.33 34.97 17.15
N LYS A 251 1.12 36.26 17.42
CA LYS A 251 2.15 37.14 17.96
C LYS A 251 2.58 36.73 19.38
N ALA A 252 1.62 36.44 20.26
CA ALA A 252 1.89 35.97 21.62
C ALA A 252 2.59 34.61 21.59
N LEU A 253 2.06 33.63 20.86
CA LEU A 253 2.64 32.29 20.74
C LEU A 253 4.07 32.33 20.18
N THR A 254 4.32 33.15 19.15
CA THR A 254 5.65 33.31 18.59
C THR A 254 6.60 34.00 19.60
N SER A 255 6.10 34.95 20.37
CA SER A 255 6.88 35.61 21.44
C SER A 255 7.25 34.62 22.54
N ASP A 256 6.30 33.79 22.99
CA ASP A 256 6.49 32.83 24.06
C ASP A 256 7.46 31.71 23.64
N VAL A 257 7.33 31.19 22.42
CA VAL A 257 8.26 30.20 21.87
C VAL A 257 9.67 30.77 21.73
N ARG A 258 9.81 32.02 21.26
CA ARG A 258 11.13 32.69 21.23
C ARG A 258 11.68 32.91 22.65
N GLY A 259 10.83 33.29 23.59
CA GLY A 259 11.21 33.45 24.99
C GLY A 259 11.72 32.15 25.59
N LEU A 260 11.00 31.06 25.37
CA LEU A 260 11.39 29.72 25.81
C LEU A 260 12.70 29.26 25.16
N ALA A 261 12.83 29.44 23.84
CA ALA A 261 14.06 29.12 23.12
C ALA A 261 15.27 29.88 23.68
N LYS A 262 15.10 31.18 24.01
CA LYS A 262 16.15 32.00 24.61
C LYS A 262 16.54 31.50 26.00
N VAL A 263 15.58 31.10 26.84
CA VAL A 263 15.87 30.54 28.18
C VAL A 263 16.60 29.19 28.06
N THR A 264 16.14 28.32 27.16
CA THR A 264 16.78 27.03 26.89
C THR A 264 18.19 27.22 26.33
N GLU A 265 18.40 28.18 25.44
CA GLU A 265 19.72 28.51 24.89
C GLU A 265 20.67 29.00 25.99
N VAL A 266 20.24 29.90 26.87
CA VAL A 266 21.04 30.33 28.03
C VAL A 266 21.39 29.15 28.93
N LEU A 267 20.44 28.27 29.22
CA LEU A 267 20.65 27.07 30.05
C LEU A 267 21.66 26.10 29.40
N VAL A 268 21.57 25.88 28.08
CA VAL A 268 22.49 24.99 27.35
C VAL A 268 23.88 25.62 27.25
N THR A 269 23.98 26.91 26.94
CA THR A 269 25.25 27.63 26.83
C THR A 269 25.96 27.68 28.19
N GLN A 270 25.23 27.90 29.28
CA GLN A 270 25.78 27.97 30.63
C GLN A 270 25.77 26.63 31.39
N ARG A 271 25.50 25.51 30.71
CA ARG A 271 25.39 24.17 31.34
C ARG A 271 26.59 23.81 32.21
N ARG A 272 27.80 24.16 31.74
CA ARG A 272 29.06 23.85 32.44
C ARG A 272 29.21 24.72 33.70
N ALA A 273 28.84 25.99 33.62
CA ALA A 273 28.83 26.88 34.77
C ALA A 273 27.76 26.46 35.80
N LEU A 274 26.61 25.96 35.34
CA LEU A 274 25.57 25.42 36.22
C LEU A 274 25.99 24.10 36.89
N GLU A 275 26.64 23.20 36.14
CA GLU A 275 27.22 21.96 36.67
C GLU A 275 28.32 22.24 37.70
N GLU A 276 29.21 23.18 37.40
CA GLU A 276 30.26 23.63 38.31
C GLU A 276 29.65 24.27 39.57
N LEU A 277 28.66 25.16 39.42
CA LEU A 277 27.95 25.75 40.54
C LEU A 277 27.28 24.70 41.42
N LEU A 278 26.55 23.75 40.83
CA LEU A 278 25.88 22.68 41.58
C LEU A 278 26.86 21.72 42.26
N THR A 279 28.07 21.57 41.72
CA THR A 279 29.14 20.75 42.29
C THR A 279 29.88 21.47 43.42
N VAL A 280 30.21 22.74 43.23
CA VAL A 280 31.04 23.53 44.14
C VAL A 280 30.23 24.17 45.26
N ALA A 281 28.98 24.58 45.00
CA ALA A 281 28.15 25.30 45.96
C ALA A 281 27.94 24.56 47.28
N PRO A 282 27.64 23.24 47.33
CA PRO A 282 27.46 22.53 48.60
C PRO A 282 28.73 22.56 49.45
N THR A 283 29.90 22.37 48.84
CA THR A 283 31.19 22.41 49.52
C THR A 283 31.53 23.83 49.97
N GLY A 284 31.25 24.84 49.14
CA GLY A 284 31.44 26.25 49.49
C GLY A 284 30.57 26.68 50.68
N LEU A 285 29.29 26.30 50.66
CA LEU A 285 28.34 26.54 51.76
C LEU A 285 28.75 25.80 53.04
N SER A 286 29.18 24.54 52.93
CA SER A 286 29.68 23.75 54.06
C SER A 286 30.95 24.37 54.65
N ASN A 287 31.90 24.78 53.81
CA ASN A 287 33.12 25.46 54.26
C ASN A 287 32.82 26.81 54.91
N LEU A 288 31.89 27.59 54.36
CA LEU A 288 31.46 28.87 54.95
C LEU A 288 30.80 28.65 56.31
N GLN A 289 29.94 27.63 56.42
CA GLN A 289 29.30 27.25 57.68
C GLN A 289 30.34 26.78 58.72
N ASN A 290 31.33 25.99 58.31
CA ASN A 290 32.39 25.50 59.20
C ASN A 290 33.40 26.59 59.59
N ALA A 291 33.57 27.60 58.74
CA ALA A 291 34.41 28.76 59.04
C ALA A 291 33.70 29.74 59.97
N TYR A 292 32.38 29.71 60.11
CA TYR A 292 31.69 30.67 60.97
C TYR A 292 31.79 30.27 62.46
N ASP A 293 32.41 31.12 63.28
CA ASP A 293 32.38 31.01 64.75
C ASP A 293 31.22 31.88 65.30
N PRO A 294 30.13 31.26 65.79
CA PRO A 294 28.97 31.99 66.29
C PRO A 294 29.21 32.70 67.63
N VAL A 295 30.25 32.33 68.38
CA VAL A 295 30.58 32.94 69.69
C VAL A 295 31.39 34.22 69.50
N ALA A 296 32.33 34.21 68.55
CA ALA A 296 33.13 35.39 68.20
C ALA A 296 32.45 36.29 67.15
N GLY A 297 31.46 35.77 66.40
CA GLY A 297 30.83 36.47 65.29
C GLY A 297 31.76 36.64 64.08
N THR A 298 32.80 35.81 63.99
CA THR A 298 33.88 35.89 62.98
C THR A 298 33.80 34.73 61.98
N LEU A 299 34.51 34.89 60.85
CA LEU A 299 34.86 33.77 59.99
C LEU A 299 36.29 33.34 60.32
N ASP A 300 36.41 32.19 60.98
CA ASP A 300 37.66 31.51 61.29
C ASP A 300 38.28 30.97 60.00
N THR A 301 39.15 31.79 59.42
CA THR A 301 40.00 31.38 58.32
C THR A 301 41.31 30.81 58.87
N ARG A 302 41.67 29.59 58.50
CA ARG A 302 43.05 29.11 58.71
C ARG A 302 43.94 29.73 57.63
N ASP A 303 44.56 30.86 57.96
CA ASP A 303 45.61 31.41 57.11
C ASP A 303 46.83 30.50 57.19
N ASN A 304 47.03 29.70 56.15
CA ASN A 304 48.17 28.79 56.04
C ASN A 304 49.31 29.56 55.36
N ALA A 305 49.85 30.57 56.05
CA ALA A 305 50.96 31.41 55.59
C ALA A 305 52.31 30.67 55.54
N GLN A 306 52.32 29.39 55.15
CA GLN A 306 53.56 28.61 54.94
C GLN A 306 54.26 28.98 53.62
N THR A 307 53.71 29.91 52.86
CA THR A 307 54.37 30.54 51.72
C THR A 307 54.09 32.04 51.82
N PRO A 308 55.10 32.92 51.85
CA PRO A 308 54.87 34.36 51.77
C PRO A 308 54.08 34.62 50.49
N GLN A 309 52.80 34.92 50.61
CA GLN A 309 51.99 35.29 49.47
C GLN A 309 52.52 36.65 49.01
N ASP A 310 53.10 36.69 47.82
CA ASP A 310 53.55 37.94 47.20
C ASP A 310 52.35 38.91 47.19
N PRO A 311 52.40 40.06 47.90
CA PRO A 311 51.26 40.95 48.06
C PRO A 311 50.72 41.45 46.70
N SER A 312 51.56 41.44 45.65
CA SER A 312 51.12 41.75 44.29
C SER A 312 50.14 40.71 43.73
N SER A 313 50.29 39.43 44.09
CA SER A 313 49.41 38.34 43.63
C SER A 313 48.01 38.39 44.26
N LEU A 314 47.91 38.83 45.52
CA LEU A 314 46.65 39.04 46.22
C LEU A 314 45.87 40.22 45.61
N LEU A 315 46.53 41.36 45.46
CA LEU A 315 45.93 42.56 44.87
C LEU A 315 45.50 42.31 43.41
N CYS A 316 46.30 41.56 42.65
CA CYS A 316 45.93 41.12 41.31
C CYS A 316 44.70 40.23 41.26
N SER A 317 44.50 39.33 42.24
CA SER A 317 43.29 38.51 42.29
C SER A 317 42.04 39.33 42.58
N ILE A 318 42.16 40.38 43.39
CA ILE A 318 41.06 41.32 43.69
C ILE A 318 40.73 42.21 42.48
N LEU A 319 41.74 42.70 41.76
CA LEU A 319 41.51 43.51 40.54
C LEU A 319 40.88 42.68 39.41
N LYS A 320 41.20 41.38 39.35
CA LYS A 320 40.57 40.47 38.38
C LYS A 320 39.09 40.21 38.67
N THR A 321 38.66 40.22 39.93
CA THR A 321 37.23 40.04 40.25
C THR A 321 36.40 41.28 39.94
N THR A 322 37.03 42.46 39.80
CA THR A 322 36.39 43.69 39.33
C THR A 322 36.41 43.86 37.81
N GLY A 323 37.04 42.94 37.07
CA GLY A 323 37.00 42.87 35.61
C GLY A 323 38.03 43.74 34.87
N GLU A 324 39.10 44.18 35.54
CA GLU A 324 40.19 44.93 34.92
C GLU A 324 41.33 44.02 34.43
N ASP A 325 41.93 44.39 33.29
CA ASP A 325 42.81 43.55 32.46
C ASP A 325 44.24 43.39 33.01
N HIS A 326 44.96 42.43 32.41
CA HIS A 326 46.25 41.89 32.86
C HIS A 326 47.45 42.88 32.97
N ASP A 327 47.37 44.08 32.40
CA ASP A 327 48.53 44.99 32.30
C ASP A 327 48.83 45.75 33.60
N ASP A 328 47.81 46.06 34.42
CA ASP A 328 48.00 46.79 35.68
C ASP A 328 48.70 45.95 36.75
N CYS A 329 48.58 44.63 36.66
CA CYS A 329 49.26 43.68 37.52
C CYS A 329 50.79 43.73 37.40
N ALA A 330 51.31 44.00 36.20
CA ALA A 330 52.75 44.15 35.99
C ALA A 330 53.29 45.44 36.62
N GLY A 331 52.50 46.53 36.56
CA GLY A 331 52.81 47.80 37.23
C GLY A 331 52.84 47.65 38.75
N LEU A 332 51.83 47.00 39.32
CA LEU A 332 51.72 46.71 40.75
C LEU A 332 52.91 45.91 41.28
N LYS A 333 53.31 44.86 40.55
CA LYS A 333 54.48 44.04 40.91
C LYS A 333 55.77 44.85 40.93
N LYS A 334 55.95 45.76 39.97
CA LYS A 334 57.13 46.63 39.89
C LYS A 334 57.18 47.65 41.02
N LEU A 335 56.03 48.17 41.42
CA LEU A 335 55.91 49.16 42.49
C LEU A 335 56.17 48.53 43.86
N LEU A 336 55.58 47.35 44.12
CA LEU A 336 55.77 46.60 45.37
C LEU A 336 57.18 46.01 45.50
N GLY A 337 57.80 45.57 44.40
CA GLY A 337 59.19 45.07 44.41
C GLY A 337 60.26 46.14 44.64
N SER A 338 59.89 47.43 44.71
CA SER A 338 60.82 48.54 45.00
C SER A 338 60.91 48.88 46.49
N LEU A 339 60.07 48.25 47.33
CA LEU A 339 60.06 48.43 48.77
C LEU A 339 61.12 47.55 49.45
N PRO A 340 61.73 48.00 50.56
CA PRO A 340 62.70 47.20 51.31
C PRO A 340 62.04 45.96 51.92
N ASP A 341 62.76 44.83 51.91
CA ASP A 341 62.30 43.58 52.51
C ASP A 341 62.02 43.77 54.01
N ILE A 342 60.77 43.51 54.41
CA ILE A 342 60.36 43.54 55.80
C ILE A 342 60.79 42.20 56.42
N PRO A 343 61.49 42.19 57.57
CA PRO A 343 61.87 40.94 58.22
C PRO A 343 60.63 40.09 58.48
N SER A 344 60.67 38.82 58.06
CA SER A 344 59.62 37.87 58.38
C SER A 344 59.55 37.70 59.89
N ALA A 345 58.41 38.04 60.49
CA ALA A 345 58.16 37.72 61.88
C ALA A 345 58.23 36.19 62.04
N PRO A 346 58.88 35.66 63.09
CA PRO A 346 58.84 34.23 63.35
C PRO A 346 57.37 33.80 63.48
N ALA A 347 57.01 32.65 62.89
CA ALA A 347 55.69 32.08 63.06
C ALA A 347 55.41 31.94 64.56
N SER A 348 54.54 32.78 65.10
CA SER A 348 54.19 32.70 66.51
C SER A 348 53.32 31.45 66.69
N THR A 349 53.89 30.37 67.20
CA THR A 349 53.10 29.35 67.90
C THR A 349 52.79 29.89 69.29
N GLY A 350 52.02 30.99 69.34
CA GLY A 350 51.45 31.47 70.58
C GLY A 350 50.29 30.55 70.94
N THR A 351 50.37 29.88 72.09
CA THR A 351 49.19 29.34 72.74
C THR A 351 48.34 30.54 73.16
N VAL A 352 47.24 30.79 72.44
CA VAL A 352 46.28 31.82 72.81
C VAL A 352 45.64 31.42 74.14
N ASP A 353 45.90 32.17 75.20
CA ASP A 353 45.12 32.10 76.43
C ASP A 353 43.68 32.48 76.10
N LYS A 354 42.79 31.49 76.21
CA LYS A 354 41.38 31.58 75.79
C LYS A 354 40.51 32.42 76.73
N THR A 355 41.06 33.01 77.79
CA THR A 355 40.21 33.61 78.82
C THR A 355 39.99 35.11 78.69
N LEU A 356 40.82 35.91 78.02
CA LEU A 356 40.54 37.34 77.80
C LEU A 356 41.28 37.95 76.58
N GLY A 357 40.87 37.58 75.37
CA GLY A 357 40.97 38.45 74.17
C GLY A 357 42.33 39.03 73.74
N GLY A 358 43.47 38.58 74.28
CA GLY A 358 44.80 38.76 73.69
C GLY A 358 45.36 40.20 73.57
N ILE A 359 44.95 41.17 74.39
CA ILE A 359 45.36 42.58 74.22
C ILE A 359 46.53 43.05 75.10
N LEU A 360 47.00 42.31 76.12
CA LEU A 360 48.21 42.72 76.87
C LEU A 360 49.10 41.53 77.23
N GLY A 361 50.34 41.55 76.74
CA GLY A 361 51.42 40.72 77.28
C GLY A 361 51.94 41.31 78.61
N ALA A 362 52.25 40.45 79.57
CA ALA A 362 53.02 40.81 80.77
C ALA A 362 54.34 40.04 80.78
N PRO A 363 55.46 40.65 81.22
CA PRO A 363 56.80 40.15 80.97
C PRO A 363 57.26 39.14 82.02
N ALA A 364 58.33 38.41 81.69
CA ALA A 364 59.38 38.10 82.64
C ALA A 364 60.57 39.00 82.35
#